data_AF-A0A3Z7QLR6-F1
#
_entry.id   AF-A0A3Z7QLR6-F1
#
_cell.length_a   1.000
_cell.length_b   1.000
_cell.length_c   1.000
_cell.angle_alpha   90.00
_cell.angle_beta   90.00
_cell.angle_gamma   90.00
#
_symmetry.space_group_name_H-M   'P 1'
#
loop_
_entity.id
_entity.type
_entity.pdbx_description
1 polymer ?
#
loop_
_entity_poly.entity_id
_entity_poly.type
_entity_poly.pdbx_seq_one_letter_code
_entity_poly.pdbx_strand_id
1 'polypeptide(L)'
;MQTLKRGFAVAALLFSPLTMAQDINAQLTTWFSQRLAGFSDEVVVTLRSSPNLLPSCEQPAFSMTGSAKLWGNVNVVARCANEKRYLQVNVQATGNYVAVAAPIARGGKLMPANVTLKRGRLDQLPPRTVLDIRQIQDAVSLRDLAPGQPVQLTMIRQAWRVKAGQRVQVIANGEGFSVNAEGQAMNNAAVAQNARVRMTSGQIVSGTVDSDGNILINL
;
A
#
# COMPACT_ATOMS: atom_id res chain seq x y z
N MET A 1 -74.95 -35.84 33.96
CA MET A 1 -74.84 -34.35 34.00
C MET A 1 -73.76 -34.04 35.02
N GLN A 2 -72.61 -33.42 34.77
CA GLN A 2 -72.16 -32.50 33.73
C GLN A 2 -70.67 -32.76 33.42
N THR A 3 -70.29 -32.47 32.19
CA THR A 3 -68.96 -32.60 31.60
C THR A 3 -68.05 -31.43 32.01
N LEU A 4 -66.86 -31.69 32.57
CA LEU A 4 -65.82 -30.67 32.74
C LEU A 4 -64.80 -30.77 31.59
N LYS A 5 -64.84 -29.78 30.71
CA LYS A 5 -63.99 -29.66 29.52
C LYS A 5 -62.61 -29.09 29.87
N ARG A 6 -61.63 -29.66 29.17
CA ARG A 6 -60.23 -29.26 28.93
C ARG A 6 -59.95 -27.74 28.93
N GLY A 7 -58.75 -27.40 29.43
CA GLY A 7 -58.07 -26.14 29.12
C GLY A 7 -56.57 -26.23 29.41
N PHE A 8 -55.79 -26.84 28.50
CA PHE A 8 -54.33 -26.72 28.49
C PHE A 8 -53.97 -25.40 27.80
N ALA A 9 -53.57 -24.40 28.59
CA ALA A 9 -53.00 -23.15 28.07
C ALA A 9 -51.51 -23.38 27.76
N VAL A 10 -51.18 -23.50 26.48
CA VAL A 10 -49.79 -23.49 26.00
C VAL A 10 -49.33 -22.03 25.95
N ALA A 11 -48.48 -21.65 26.90
CA ALA A 11 -47.80 -20.35 26.88
C ALA A 11 -46.62 -20.42 25.90
N ALA A 12 -46.83 -20.03 24.65
CA ALA A 12 -45.76 -19.83 23.67
C ALA A 12 -45.05 -18.50 23.97
N LEU A 13 -43.90 -18.59 24.65
CA LEU A 13 -42.98 -17.46 24.82
C LEU A 13 -42.39 -17.08 23.45
N LEU A 14 -42.87 -15.95 22.90
CA LEU A 14 -42.29 -15.28 21.74
C LEU A 14 -40.88 -14.80 22.10
N PHE A 15 -39.86 -15.60 21.76
CA PHE A 15 -38.48 -15.12 21.66
C PHE A 15 -38.39 -14.24 20.42
N SER A 16 -38.71 -12.95 20.56
CA SER A 16 -38.41 -11.95 19.55
C SER A 16 -36.89 -11.79 19.48
N PRO A 17 -36.23 -12.08 18.34
CA PRO A 17 -34.82 -11.71 18.19
C PRO A 17 -34.75 -10.19 18.28
N LEU A 18 -33.98 -9.68 19.24
CA LEU A 18 -33.59 -8.27 19.28
C LEU A 18 -32.91 -7.94 17.96
N THR A 19 -33.63 -7.29 17.05
CA THR A 19 -33.08 -6.67 15.85
C THR A 19 -32.17 -5.54 16.31
N MET A 20 -30.90 -5.87 16.52
CA MET A 20 -29.84 -4.92 16.75
C MET A 20 -29.67 -4.13 15.46
N ALA A 21 -30.25 -2.94 15.39
CA ALA A 21 -29.91 -1.98 14.35
C ALA A 21 -28.39 -1.76 14.40
N GLN A 22 -27.67 -2.37 13.46
CA GLN A 22 -26.22 -2.32 13.46
C GLN A 22 -25.77 -0.89 13.19
N ASP A 23 -25.13 -0.27 14.19
CA ASP A 23 -24.55 1.07 14.07
C ASP A 23 -23.69 1.17 12.80
N ILE A 24 -24.01 2.12 11.93
CA ILE A 24 -23.29 2.35 10.68
C ILE A 24 -21.79 2.56 10.93
N ASN A 25 -21.42 3.17 12.08
CA ASN A 25 -20.01 3.34 12.44
C ASN A 25 -19.34 1.99 12.72
N ALA A 26 -20.03 1.05 13.37
CA ALA A 26 -19.51 -0.29 13.60
C ALA A 26 -19.31 -1.03 12.26
N GLN A 27 -20.29 -0.96 11.35
CA GLN A 27 -20.18 -1.58 10.02
C GLN A 27 -19.01 -0.99 9.21
N LEU A 28 -18.88 0.35 9.20
CA LEU A 28 -17.76 1.04 8.55
C LEU A 28 -16.43 0.64 9.19
N THR A 29 -16.36 0.57 10.52
CA THR A 29 -15.16 0.16 11.25
C THR A 29 -14.74 -1.25 10.85
N THR A 30 -15.66 -2.21 10.87
CA THR A 30 -15.37 -3.59 10.42
C THR A 30 -14.92 -3.63 8.96
N TRP A 31 -15.59 -2.89 8.07
CA TRP A 31 -15.27 -2.84 6.65
C TRP A 31 -13.86 -2.28 6.40
N PHE A 32 -13.49 -1.20 7.08
CA PHE A 32 -12.13 -0.64 6.98
C PHE A 32 -11.09 -1.55 7.64
N SER A 33 -11.35 -2.14 8.79
CA SER A 33 -10.41 -3.09 9.44
C SER A 33 -10.06 -4.27 8.53
N GLN A 34 -11.04 -4.83 7.83
CA GLN A 34 -10.78 -5.90 6.84
C GLN A 34 -9.97 -5.40 5.66
N ARG A 35 -10.27 -4.20 5.15
CA ARG A 35 -9.58 -3.61 3.99
C ARG A 35 -8.13 -3.22 4.30
N LEU A 36 -7.85 -2.81 5.53
CA LEU A 36 -6.52 -2.40 5.99
C LEU A 36 -5.71 -3.56 6.61
N ALA A 37 -6.21 -4.80 6.52
CA ALA A 37 -5.47 -5.98 6.96
C ALA A 37 -4.08 -6.03 6.29
N GLY A 38 -3.05 -6.23 7.11
CA GLY A 38 -1.65 -6.22 6.68
C GLY A 38 -0.98 -4.84 6.70
N PHE A 39 -1.74 -3.74 6.80
CA PHE A 39 -1.19 -2.39 6.98
C PHE A 39 -1.40 -1.86 8.40
N SER A 40 -2.58 -2.10 8.96
CA SER A 40 -3.01 -1.57 10.25
C SER A 40 -3.71 -2.66 11.06
N ASP A 41 -3.43 -2.69 12.35
CA ASP A 41 -4.05 -3.57 13.35
C ASP A 41 -5.04 -2.82 14.26
N GLU A 42 -5.08 -1.49 14.15
CA GLU A 42 -5.96 -0.62 14.92
C GLU A 42 -6.53 0.46 14.00
N VAL A 43 -7.83 0.36 13.75
CA VAL A 43 -8.58 1.24 12.85
C VAL A 43 -9.74 1.86 13.60
N VAL A 44 -9.77 3.19 13.64
CA VAL A 44 -10.88 3.96 14.21
C VAL A 44 -11.52 4.78 13.10
N VAL A 45 -12.81 4.58 12.89
CA VAL A 45 -13.56 5.30 11.86
C VAL A 45 -14.50 6.29 12.52
N THR A 46 -14.48 7.53 12.05
CA THR A 46 -15.38 8.60 12.51
C THR A 46 -16.18 9.14 11.33
N LEU A 47 -17.50 9.01 11.39
CA LEU A 47 -18.39 9.62 10.41
C LEU A 47 -18.32 11.15 10.50
N ARG A 48 -18.18 11.80 9.34
CA ARG A 48 -18.18 13.27 9.20
C ARG A 48 -19.45 13.79 8.51
N SER A 49 -20.11 12.94 7.73
CA SER A 49 -21.40 13.28 7.10
C SER A 49 -22.52 13.47 8.14
N SER A 50 -23.48 14.33 7.79
CA SER A 50 -24.71 14.50 8.57
C SER A 50 -25.50 13.18 8.67
N PRO A 51 -26.13 12.87 9.82
CA PRO A 51 -26.99 11.70 9.99
C PRO A 51 -28.10 11.58 8.93
N ASN A 52 -28.60 12.69 8.38
CA ASN A 52 -29.66 12.70 7.36
C ASN A 52 -29.22 12.14 5.99
N LEU A 53 -27.91 11.96 5.80
CA LEU A 53 -27.32 11.40 4.58
C LEU A 53 -26.95 9.92 4.74
N LEU A 54 -27.28 9.31 5.88
CA LEU A 54 -27.03 7.89 6.12
C LEU A 54 -27.93 7.01 5.24
N PRO A 55 -27.44 5.83 4.83
CA PRO A 55 -28.26 4.86 4.13
C PRO A 55 -29.41 4.39 5.01
N SER A 56 -30.58 4.18 4.40
CA SER A 56 -31.78 3.77 5.14
C SER A 56 -31.87 2.25 5.36
N CYS A 57 -31.03 1.47 4.67
CA CYS A 57 -31.03 0.02 4.77
C CYS A 57 -30.14 -0.49 5.91
N GLU A 58 -30.46 -1.69 6.42
CA GLU A 58 -29.73 -2.33 7.52
C GLU A 58 -28.29 -2.74 7.11
N GLN A 59 -28.11 -3.24 5.88
CA GLN A 59 -26.83 -3.68 5.35
C GLN A 59 -26.47 -2.98 4.02
N PRO A 60 -25.93 -1.76 4.07
CA PRO A 60 -25.42 -1.08 2.88
C PRO A 60 -24.18 -1.76 2.31
N ALA A 61 -24.10 -1.85 0.99
CA ALA A 61 -22.89 -2.25 0.29
C ALA A 61 -21.92 -1.06 0.17
N PHE A 62 -20.76 -1.15 0.82
CA PHE A 62 -19.74 -0.10 0.80
C PHE A 62 -18.76 -0.24 -0.36
N SER A 63 -18.34 0.90 -0.90
CA SER A 63 -17.25 0.99 -1.89
C SER A 63 -16.54 2.34 -1.78
N MET A 64 -15.28 2.43 -2.18
CA MET A 64 -14.54 3.70 -2.22
C MET A 64 -14.61 4.36 -3.60
N THR A 65 -14.66 5.69 -3.61
CA THR A 65 -14.61 6.47 -4.86
C THR A 65 -13.17 6.78 -5.22
N GLY A 66 -12.66 6.19 -6.31
CA GLY A 66 -11.58 6.67 -7.19
C GLY A 66 -10.23 7.11 -6.61
N SER A 67 -10.05 7.15 -5.29
CA SER A 67 -8.82 7.59 -4.65
C SER A 67 -8.06 6.39 -4.11
N ALA A 68 -6.76 6.31 -4.44
CA ALA A 68 -5.82 5.33 -3.89
C ALA A 68 -5.54 5.53 -2.39
N LYS A 69 -6.20 6.51 -1.75
CA LYS A 69 -5.97 6.89 -0.36
C LYS A 69 -6.72 5.90 0.53
N LEU A 70 -5.98 5.14 1.34
CA LEU A 70 -6.54 4.07 2.19
C LEU A 70 -7.13 4.58 3.51
N TRP A 71 -6.71 5.76 3.99
CA TRP A 71 -7.04 6.31 5.31
C TRP A 71 -7.09 7.84 5.32
N GLY A 72 -7.34 8.43 6.49
CA GLY A 72 -7.61 9.85 6.68
C GLY A 72 -9.02 10.22 6.22
N ASN A 73 -9.20 11.45 5.73
CA ASN A 73 -10.49 11.86 5.15
C ASN A 73 -10.71 11.16 3.81
N VAL A 74 -11.70 10.28 3.74
CA VAL A 74 -12.07 9.50 2.54
C VAL A 74 -13.58 9.51 2.33
N ASN A 75 -13.97 9.30 1.06
CA ASN A 75 -15.37 9.19 0.67
C ASN A 75 -15.73 7.73 0.44
N VAL A 76 -16.80 7.29 1.10
CA VAL A 76 -17.38 5.95 0.97
C VAL A 76 -18.75 6.08 0.34
N VAL A 77 -19.00 5.29 -0.71
CA VAL A 77 -20.33 5.12 -1.28
C VAL A 77 -21.01 3.97 -0.56
N ALA A 78 -22.12 4.27 0.10
CA ALA A 78 -23.05 3.28 0.63
C ALA A 78 -24.19 3.08 -0.37
N ARG A 79 -24.37 1.85 -0.86
CA ARG A 79 -25.48 1.47 -1.75
C ARG A 79 -26.50 0.61 -1.01
N CYS A 80 -27.76 1.01 -1.12
CA CYS A 80 -28.93 0.21 -0.78
C CYS A 80 -29.73 -0.09 -2.07
N ALA A 81 -30.81 -0.86 -1.99
CA ALA A 81 -31.60 -1.29 -3.16
C ALA A 81 -31.99 -0.14 -4.12
N ASN A 82 -32.48 0.99 -3.58
CA ASN A 82 -32.94 2.14 -4.37
C ASN A 82 -32.22 3.44 -4.03
N GLU A 83 -31.08 3.37 -3.34
CA GLU A 83 -30.44 4.55 -2.75
C GLU A 83 -28.92 4.46 -2.85
N LYS A 84 -28.29 5.59 -3.17
CA LYS A 84 -26.84 5.74 -3.20
C LYS A 84 -26.46 6.96 -2.38
N ARG A 85 -25.78 6.75 -1.26
CA ARG A 85 -25.29 7.80 -0.37
C ARG A 85 -23.78 7.93 -0.44
N TYR A 86 -23.30 9.17 -0.35
CA TYR A 86 -21.88 9.49 -0.23
C TYR A 86 -21.60 9.89 1.21
N LEU A 87 -20.84 9.06 1.91
CA LEU A 87 -20.45 9.24 3.30
C LEU A 87 -19.01 9.75 3.33
N GLN A 88 -18.80 10.86 4.04
CA GLN A 88 -17.48 11.35 4.40
C GLN A 88 -17.11 10.75 5.74
N VAL A 89 -15.94 10.11 5.80
CA VAL A 89 -15.42 9.49 7.01
C VAL A 89 -13.96 9.89 7.21
N ASN A 90 -13.56 10.01 8.47
CA ASN A 90 -12.16 10.09 8.85
C ASN A 90 -11.74 8.70 9.36
N VAL A 91 -10.79 8.08 8.66
CA VAL A 91 -10.25 6.76 9.00
C VAL A 91 -8.88 6.96 9.62
N GLN A 92 -8.79 6.70 10.92
CA GLN A 92 -7.55 6.74 11.67
C GLN A 92 -6.97 5.34 11.67
N ALA A 93 -5.79 5.17 11.08
CA ALA A 93 -5.14 3.87 10.99
C ALA A 93 -3.81 3.94 11.74
N THR A 94 -3.62 3.07 12.73
CA THR A 94 -2.34 2.91 13.42
C THR A 94 -1.66 1.65 12.92
N GLY A 95 -0.37 1.75 12.61
CA GLY A 95 0.40 0.62 12.13
C GLY A 95 1.89 0.92 12.05
N ASN A 96 2.64 0.01 11.43
CA ASN A 96 4.07 0.14 11.29
C ASN A 96 4.44 0.92 10.03
N TYR A 97 5.45 1.77 10.15
CA TYR A 97 6.07 2.47 9.03
C TYR A 97 7.59 2.53 9.21
N VAL A 98 8.31 2.74 8.13
CA VAL A 98 9.78 2.79 8.16
C VAL A 98 10.22 4.19 8.60
N ALA A 99 11.02 4.25 9.66
CA ALA A 99 11.62 5.45 10.19
C ALA A 99 13.15 5.32 10.23
N VAL A 100 13.83 6.47 10.17
CA VAL A 100 15.27 6.56 10.31
C VAL A 100 15.66 6.32 11.77
N ALA A 101 16.55 5.35 12.01
CA ALA A 101 17.02 4.99 13.35
C ALA A 101 18.33 5.72 13.73
N ALA A 102 19.19 5.98 12.74
CA ALA A 102 20.47 6.67 12.90
C ALA A 102 20.68 7.65 11.73
N PRO A 103 21.53 8.68 11.87
CA PRO A 103 21.76 9.65 10.79
C PRO A 103 22.22 8.99 9.48
N ILE A 104 21.60 9.37 8.36
CA ILE A 104 21.97 8.87 7.02
C ILE A 104 22.33 10.06 6.14
N ALA A 105 23.59 10.16 5.76
CA ALA A 105 24.02 11.20 4.83
C ALA A 105 23.48 10.96 3.40
N ARG A 106 23.42 12.00 2.60
CA ARG A 106 23.12 11.91 1.16
C ARG A 106 24.06 10.91 0.48
N GLY A 107 23.49 9.98 -0.29
CA GLY A 107 24.25 8.90 -0.93
C GLY A 107 24.51 7.69 -0.02
N GLY A 108 24.15 7.76 1.27
CA GLY A 108 24.22 6.65 2.20
C GLY A 108 23.17 5.57 1.89
N LYS A 109 23.54 4.31 2.13
CA LYS A 109 22.64 3.17 1.97
C LYS A 109 21.68 3.05 3.16
N LEU A 110 20.44 2.68 2.89
CA LEU A 110 19.49 2.28 3.91
C LEU A 110 19.80 0.82 4.28
N MET A 111 20.17 0.61 5.54
CA MET A 111 20.60 -0.68 6.08
C MET A 111 19.80 -0.97 7.35
N PRO A 112 19.66 -2.24 7.76
CA PRO A 112 18.96 -2.58 9.01
C PRO A 112 19.47 -1.84 10.26
N ALA A 113 20.72 -1.38 10.25
CA ALA A 113 21.31 -0.61 11.34
C ALA A 113 20.86 0.87 11.42
N ASN A 114 20.37 1.46 10.32
CA ASN A 114 20.02 2.89 10.27
C ASN A 114 18.54 3.16 9.95
N VAL A 115 17.75 2.11 9.75
CA VAL A 115 16.29 2.18 9.59
C VAL A 115 15.61 1.17 10.51
N THR A 116 14.41 1.50 10.95
CA THR A 116 13.61 0.64 11.81
C THR A 116 12.12 0.77 11.50
N LEU A 117 11.33 -0.22 11.91
CA LEU A 117 9.88 -0.10 11.91
C LEU A 117 9.44 0.63 13.18
N LYS A 118 8.69 1.71 13.00
CA LYS A 118 8.07 2.47 14.08
C LYS A 118 6.56 2.37 13.97
N ARG A 119 5.89 2.20 15.11
CA ARG A 119 4.43 2.21 15.19
C ARG A 119 3.91 3.64 15.32
N GLY A 120 2.86 3.98 14.58
CA GLY A 120 2.19 5.27 14.70
C GLY A 120 1.01 5.45 13.74
N ARG A 121 0.46 6.67 13.74
CA ARG A 121 -0.71 7.06 12.95
C ARG A 121 -0.35 7.23 11.48
N LEU A 122 -0.78 6.27 10.66
CA LEU A 122 -0.49 6.21 9.23
C LEU A 122 -1.17 7.34 8.44
N ASP A 123 -2.32 7.80 8.91
CA ASP A 123 -3.06 8.91 8.30
C ASP A 123 -2.42 10.29 8.49
N GLN A 124 -1.48 10.40 9.43
CA GLN A 124 -0.70 11.62 9.69
C GLN A 124 0.69 11.58 9.03
N LEU A 125 1.05 10.46 8.41
CA LEU A 125 2.35 10.34 7.76
C LEU A 125 2.43 11.23 6.52
N PRO A 126 3.63 11.74 6.20
CA PRO A 126 3.87 12.39 4.92
C PRO A 126 3.48 11.50 3.72
N PRO A 127 3.19 12.10 2.57
CA PRO A 127 2.85 11.33 1.37
C PRO A 127 3.96 10.34 0.99
N ARG A 128 3.56 9.14 0.56
CA ARG A 128 4.48 8.08 0.09
C ARG A 128 5.53 7.66 1.12
N THR A 129 5.21 7.72 2.42
CA THR A 129 6.00 7.04 3.45
C THR A 129 6.02 5.53 3.20
N VAL A 130 7.19 4.93 3.34
CA VAL A 130 7.40 3.49 3.20
C VAL A 130 6.83 2.77 4.41
N LEU A 131 5.99 1.77 4.17
CA LEU A 131 5.34 0.97 5.22
C LEU A 131 6.02 -0.38 5.43
N ASP A 132 6.57 -0.94 4.36
CA ASP A 132 7.24 -2.23 4.36
C ASP A 132 8.75 -2.04 4.19
N ILE A 133 9.51 -2.54 5.15
CA ILE A 133 10.98 -2.45 5.16
C ILE A 133 11.61 -3.16 3.95
N ARG A 134 10.91 -4.11 3.32
CA ARG A 134 11.40 -4.78 2.11
C ARG A 134 11.51 -3.84 0.91
N GLN A 135 10.75 -2.73 0.88
CA GLN A 135 10.80 -1.77 -0.22
C GLN A 135 12.05 -0.90 -0.22
N ILE A 136 12.78 -0.85 0.90
CA ILE A 136 14.02 -0.07 1.03
C ILE A 136 15.28 -0.95 0.97
N GLN A 137 15.14 -2.22 0.58
CA GLN A 137 16.29 -3.06 0.27
C GLN A 137 17.11 -2.38 -0.84
N ASP A 138 18.43 -2.30 -0.61
CA ASP A 138 19.39 -1.61 -1.48
C ASP A 138 19.05 -0.15 -1.81
N ALA A 139 18.19 0.49 -1.01
CA ALA A 139 17.88 1.90 -1.22
C ALA A 139 19.05 2.80 -0.79
N VAL A 140 19.17 3.93 -1.48
CA VAL A 140 20.16 4.96 -1.24
C VAL A 140 19.45 6.29 -1.02
N SER A 141 19.85 7.02 0.02
CA SER A 141 19.27 8.32 0.32
C SER A 141 19.68 9.39 -0.70
N LEU A 142 18.73 10.23 -1.10
CA LEU A 142 18.94 11.38 -1.99
C LEU A 142 19.27 12.67 -1.23
N ARG A 143 19.14 12.66 0.10
CA ARG A 143 19.34 13.80 1.01
C ARG A 143 19.86 13.33 2.37
N ASP A 144 20.23 14.27 3.24
CA ASP A 144 20.54 13.93 4.63
C ASP A 144 19.24 13.65 5.39
N LEU A 145 19.23 12.57 6.18
CA LEU A 145 18.09 12.11 6.96
C LEU A 145 18.43 12.06 8.44
N ALA A 146 17.54 12.61 9.27
CA ALA A 146 17.69 12.67 10.71
C ALA A 146 16.95 11.50 11.41
N PRO A 147 17.42 11.03 12.56
CA PRO A 147 16.72 10.03 13.37
C PRO A 147 15.26 10.43 13.68
N GLY A 148 14.37 9.45 13.67
CA GLY A 148 12.93 9.62 13.91
C GLY A 148 12.13 10.05 12.68
N GLN A 149 12.78 10.48 11.59
CA GLN A 149 12.10 10.90 10.37
C GLN A 149 11.45 9.71 9.64
N PRO A 150 10.18 9.82 9.18
CA PRO A 150 9.57 8.82 8.31
C PRO A 150 10.28 8.76 6.95
N VAL A 151 10.66 7.58 6.49
CA VAL A 151 11.30 7.38 5.20
C VAL A 151 10.25 7.47 4.09
N GLN A 152 10.41 8.41 3.16
CA GLN A 152 9.53 8.57 2.00
C GLN A 152 10.18 8.03 0.73
N LEU A 153 9.38 7.48 -0.19
CA LEU A 153 9.86 7.01 -1.49
C LEU A 153 10.52 8.12 -2.33
N THR A 154 10.17 9.39 -2.08
CA THR A 154 10.77 10.57 -2.73
C THR A 154 12.13 10.97 -2.16
N MET A 155 12.50 10.44 -1.00
CA MET A 155 13.79 10.71 -0.34
C MET A 155 14.87 9.70 -0.74
N ILE A 156 14.48 8.62 -1.41
CA ILE A 156 15.35 7.50 -1.72
C ILE A 156 15.30 7.17 -3.20
N ARG A 157 16.32 6.46 -3.65
CA ARG A 157 16.32 5.75 -4.94
C ARG A 157 16.89 4.36 -4.73
N GLN A 158 16.65 3.47 -5.68
CA GLN A 158 17.36 2.20 -5.72
C GLN A 158 18.87 2.44 -5.94
N ALA A 159 19.71 1.58 -5.36
CA ALA A 159 21.14 1.61 -5.61
C ALA A 159 21.43 1.45 -7.09
N TRP A 160 22.53 2.08 -7.53
CA TRP A 160 23.00 1.89 -8.90
C TRP A 160 23.58 0.49 -9.00
N ARG A 161 22.97 -0.37 -9.82
CA ARG A 161 23.52 -1.69 -10.11
C ARG A 161 24.65 -1.59 -11.14
N VAL A 162 24.50 -0.63 -12.06
CA VAL A 162 25.49 -0.23 -13.06
C VAL A 162 25.78 1.26 -12.88
N LYS A 163 27.07 1.62 -12.86
CA LYS A 163 27.54 3.00 -12.78
C LYS A 163 28.10 3.47 -14.13
N ALA A 164 28.02 4.77 -14.40
CA ALA A 164 28.66 5.36 -15.56
C ALA A 164 30.18 5.09 -15.51
N GLY A 165 30.75 4.69 -16.65
CA GLY A 165 32.14 4.28 -16.79
C GLY A 165 32.42 2.81 -16.46
N GLN A 166 31.46 2.07 -15.90
CA GLN A 166 31.62 0.65 -15.57
C GLN A 166 31.62 -0.21 -16.84
N ARG A 167 32.53 -1.19 -16.91
CA ARG A 167 32.50 -2.24 -17.93
C ARG A 167 31.35 -3.19 -17.63
N VAL A 168 30.47 -3.41 -18.60
CA VAL A 168 29.26 -4.24 -18.47
C VAL A 168 29.17 -5.22 -19.65
N GLN A 169 28.52 -6.35 -19.41
CA GLN A 169 28.11 -7.26 -20.46
C GLN A 169 26.76 -6.83 -21.03
N VAL A 170 26.63 -6.88 -22.34
CA VAL A 170 25.40 -6.65 -23.10
C VAL A 170 24.97 -7.98 -23.68
N ILE A 171 23.77 -8.42 -23.33
CA ILE A 171 23.16 -9.68 -23.77
C ILE A 171 21.95 -9.32 -24.62
N ALA A 172 22.03 -9.59 -25.92
CA ALA A 172 20.93 -9.36 -26.85
C ALA A 172 20.33 -10.70 -27.28
N ASN A 173 19.04 -10.89 -27.04
CA ASN A 173 18.30 -12.09 -27.42
C ASN A 173 17.22 -11.75 -28.45
N GLY A 174 17.08 -12.59 -29.47
CA GLY A 174 15.98 -12.56 -30.44
C GLY A 174 15.62 -13.97 -30.89
N GLU A 175 14.66 -14.13 -31.80
CA GLU A 175 14.26 -15.46 -32.28
C GLU A 175 15.44 -16.21 -32.93
N GLY A 176 15.94 -17.23 -32.24
CA GLY A 176 17.01 -18.11 -32.72
C GLY A 176 18.44 -17.57 -32.58
N PHE A 177 18.67 -16.42 -31.91
CA PHE A 177 20.02 -15.90 -31.69
C PHE A 177 20.20 -15.26 -30.30
N SER A 178 21.42 -15.38 -29.77
CA SER A 178 21.89 -14.72 -28.55
C SER A 178 23.27 -14.15 -28.80
N VAL A 179 23.44 -12.85 -28.57
CA VAL A 179 24.72 -12.14 -28.73
C VAL A 179 25.18 -11.62 -27.38
N ASN A 180 26.41 -11.94 -27.01
CA ASN A 180 27.07 -11.41 -25.82
C ASN A 180 28.23 -10.52 -26.25
N ALA A 181 28.25 -9.29 -25.75
CA ALA A 181 29.32 -8.35 -26.06
C ALA A 181 29.57 -7.41 -24.89
N GLU A 182 30.82 -6.96 -24.76
CA GLU A 182 31.18 -6.03 -23.69
C GLU A 182 31.13 -4.58 -24.16
N GLY A 183 30.82 -3.70 -23.22
CA GLY A 183 30.87 -2.26 -23.42
C GLY A 183 31.01 -1.49 -22.11
N GLN A 184 30.99 -0.16 -22.23
CA GLN A 184 31.09 0.75 -21.11
C GLN A 184 29.77 1.49 -20.89
N ALA A 185 29.22 1.41 -19.67
CA ALA A 185 27.99 2.11 -19.33
C ALA A 185 28.18 3.63 -19.38
N MET A 186 27.24 4.34 -19.98
CA MET A 186 27.28 5.80 -20.15
C MET A 186 26.45 6.55 -19.10
N ASN A 187 25.56 5.87 -18.39
CA ASN A 187 24.78 6.42 -17.30
C ASN A 187 24.71 5.44 -16.13
N ASN A 188 24.39 5.96 -14.95
CA ASN A 188 24.04 5.09 -13.84
C ASN A 188 22.62 4.52 -14.05
N ALA A 189 22.40 3.27 -13.67
CA ALA A 189 21.10 2.60 -13.74
C ALA A 189 20.96 1.57 -12.61
N ALA A 190 19.76 1.50 -12.02
CA ALA A 190 19.38 0.42 -11.10
C ALA A 190 18.83 -0.78 -11.88
N VAL A 191 18.60 -1.91 -11.20
CA VAL A 191 17.91 -3.08 -11.77
C VAL A 191 16.58 -2.64 -12.39
N ALA A 192 16.22 -3.23 -13.53
CA ALA A 192 15.05 -2.92 -14.35
C ALA A 192 14.99 -1.48 -14.91
N GLN A 193 16.06 -0.69 -14.79
CA GLN A 193 16.16 0.61 -15.45
C GLN A 193 16.92 0.52 -16.77
N ASN A 194 16.69 1.50 -17.65
CA ASN A 194 17.41 1.61 -18.91
C ASN A 194 18.85 2.11 -18.70
N ALA A 195 19.81 1.45 -19.34
CA ALA A 195 21.21 1.84 -19.38
C ALA A 195 21.67 1.97 -20.84
N ARG A 196 22.39 3.05 -21.13
CA ARG A 196 23.09 3.24 -22.40
C ARG A 196 24.52 2.71 -22.26
N VAL A 197 24.97 1.96 -23.24
CA VAL A 197 26.29 1.33 -23.26
C VAL A 197 27.01 1.70 -24.54
N ARG A 198 28.25 2.16 -24.42
CA ARG A 198 29.16 2.36 -25.54
C ARG A 198 29.94 1.07 -25.79
N MET A 199 29.74 0.48 -26.95
CA MET A 199 30.45 -0.72 -27.40
C MET A 199 31.89 -0.38 -27.78
N THR A 200 32.76 -1.39 -27.84
CA THR A 200 34.15 -1.22 -28.33
C THR A 200 34.22 -0.68 -29.75
N SER A 201 33.20 -0.96 -30.58
CA SER A 201 33.04 -0.38 -31.93
C SER A 201 32.74 1.12 -31.95
N GLY A 202 32.45 1.72 -30.80
CA GLY A 202 32.00 3.11 -30.66
C GLY A 202 30.49 3.31 -30.77
N GLN A 203 29.74 2.29 -31.22
CA GLN A 203 28.27 2.31 -31.26
C GLN A 203 27.67 2.38 -29.85
N ILE A 204 26.50 3.01 -29.73
CA ILE A 204 25.78 3.13 -28.46
C ILE A 204 24.51 2.30 -28.54
N VAL A 205 24.36 1.35 -27.61
CA VAL A 205 23.17 0.52 -27.46
C VAL A 205 22.44 0.86 -26.16
N SER A 206 21.15 0.58 -26.10
CA SER A 206 20.33 0.77 -24.90
C SER A 206 19.64 -0.53 -24.55
N GLY A 207 19.57 -0.83 -23.25
CA GLY A 207 18.90 -2.02 -22.75
C GLY A 207 18.57 -1.91 -21.27
N THR A 208 17.91 -2.92 -20.73
CA THR A 208 17.47 -2.96 -19.34
C THR A 208 18.51 -3.66 -18.46
N VAL A 209 18.84 -3.07 -17.31
CA VAL A 209 19.77 -3.68 -16.36
C VAL A 209 19.12 -4.87 -15.64
N ASP A 210 19.78 -6.01 -15.60
CA ASP A 210 19.37 -7.17 -14.79
C ASP A 210 19.94 -7.14 -13.35
N SER A 211 19.64 -8.17 -12.55
CA SER A 211 20.15 -8.31 -11.18
C SER A 211 21.67 -8.53 -11.11
N ASP A 212 22.27 -9.09 -12.16
CA ASP A 212 23.70 -9.40 -12.26
C ASP A 212 24.52 -8.24 -12.83
N GLY A 213 23.85 -7.15 -13.22
CA GLY A 213 24.47 -5.95 -13.78
C GLY A 213 24.78 -6.07 -15.27
N ASN A 214 24.20 -7.06 -15.95
CA ASN A 214 24.21 -7.16 -17.40
C ASN A 214 23.11 -6.28 -17.98
N ILE A 215 23.28 -5.93 -19.26
CA ILE A 215 22.35 -5.09 -20.01
C ILE A 215 21.62 -5.98 -21.02
N LEU A 216 20.34 -6.19 -20.79
CA LEU A 216 19.48 -7.03 -21.62
C LEU A 216 18.84 -6.22 -22.74
N ILE A 217 18.90 -6.75 -23.95
CA ILE A 217 18.21 -6.23 -25.14
C ILE A 217 17.36 -7.36 -25.69
N ASN A 218 16.04 -7.16 -25.75
CA ASN A 218 15.12 -8.09 -26.40
C ASN A 218 14.74 -7.51 -27.76
N LEU A 219 14.97 -8.28 -28.82
CA LEU A 219 14.71 -7.92 -30.21
C LEU A 219 13.51 -8.69 -30.77
#